data_AF-A0A4R3TBT9-F1
#
_entry.id   AF-A0A4R3TBT9-F1
#
_cell.length_a   1.000
_cell.length_b   1.000
_cell.length_c   1.000
_cell.angle_alpha   90.00
_cell.angle_beta   90.00
_cell.angle_gamma   90.00
#
_symmetry.space_group_name_H-M   'P 1'
#
loop_
_entity.id
_entity.type
_entity.pdbx_description
1 polymer ?
#
loop_
_entity_poly.entity_id
_entity_poly.type
_entity_poly.pdbx_seq_one_letter_code
_entity_poly.pdbx_strand_id
1 'polypeptide(L)'
;MPIAKFETPDGDEIEVDPADVVNISEGREDETTIIELDDGDEVVVVATRLEVAAELGLDPLDFVDPDEDDEPAEDYDDDDESDSE
;
A
#
# COMPACT_ATOMS: atom_id res chain seq x y z
N MET A 1 6.43 11.53 -17.66
CA MET A 1 6.30 10.06 -17.56
C MET A 1 4.91 9.70 -18.09
N PRO A 2 4.58 8.44 -18.43
CA PRO A 2 3.19 8.09 -18.75
C PRO A 2 2.31 8.24 -17.50
N ILE A 3 1.04 8.60 -17.71
CA ILE A 3 0.02 8.62 -16.66
C ILE A 3 -0.41 7.16 -16.42
N ALA A 4 -0.41 6.72 -15.16
CA ALA A 4 -0.81 5.38 -14.76
C ALA A 4 -2.32 5.34 -14.49
N LYS A 5 -2.92 4.15 -14.66
CA LYS A 5 -4.34 3.93 -14.41
C LYS A 5 -4.53 2.90 -13.32
N PHE A 6 -5.40 3.21 -12.37
CA PHE A 6 -5.71 2.34 -11.25
C PHE A 6 -7.22 2.24 -11.05
N GLU A 7 -7.66 1.13 -10.47
CA GLU A 7 -9.04 0.93 -10.04
C GLU A 7 -9.15 1.32 -8.55
N THR A 8 -10.21 2.02 -8.18
CA THR A 8 -10.55 2.34 -6.78
C THR A 8 -11.34 1.18 -6.16
N PRO A 9 -11.41 1.08 -4.82
CA PRO A 9 -12.25 0.07 -4.16
C PRO A 9 -13.75 0.16 -4.51
N ASP A 10 -14.20 1.33 -4.96
CA ASP A 10 -15.58 1.54 -5.46
C ASP A 10 -15.79 1.00 -6.89
N GLY A 11 -14.73 0.59 -7.58
CA GLY A 11 -14.75 0.11 -8.98
C GLY A 11 -14.68 1.23 -10.02
N ASP A 12 -14.23 2.43 -9.62
CA ASP A 12 -13.99 3.54 -10.54
C ASP A 12 -12.52 3.50 -11.04
N GLU A 13 -12.30 3.90 -12.29
CA GLU A 13 -10.94 4.06 -12.82
C GLU A 13 -10.44 5.49 -12.60
N ILE A 14 -9.23 5.62 -12.08
CA ILE A 14 -8.53 6.89 -11.88
C ILE A 14 -7.24 6.95 -12.68
N GLU A 15 -6.82 8.17 -13.00
CA GLU A 15 -5.57 8.46 -13.70
C GLU A 15 -4.64 9.20 -12.73
N VAL A 16 -3.43 8.69 -12.53
CA VAL A 16 -2.43 9.25 -11.62
C VAL A 16 -1.16 9.60 -12.41
N ASP A 17 -0.73 10.85 -12.33
CA ASP A 17 0.55 11.27 -12.90
C ASP A 17 1.67 11.01 -11.88
N PRO A 18 2.70 10.22 -12.22
CA PRO A 18 3.82 9.97 -11.31
C PRO A 18 4.63 11.23 -10.96
N ALA A 19 4.49 12.33 -11.73
CA ALA A 19 5.10 13.61 -11.39
C ALA A 19 4.44 14.29 -10.19
N ASP A 20 3.18 13.96 -9.90
CA ASP A 20 2.41 14.52 -8.79
C ASP A 20 2.51 13.64 -7.54
N VAL A 21 3.05 12.42 -7.62
CA VAL A 21 3.13 11.48 -6.48
C VAL A 21 4.30 11.86 -5.57
N VAL A 22 4.00 12.07 -4.29
CA VAL A 22 4.99 12.39 -3.26
C VAL A 22 5.20 11.25 -2.25
N ASN A 23 4.19 10.39 -2.05
CA ASN A 23 4.29 9.22 -1.17
C ASN A 23 3.35 8.10 -1.65
N ILE A 24 3.73 6.83 -1.38
CA ILE A 24 2.85 5.67 -1.51
C ILE A 24 2.91 4.80 -0.23
N SER A 25 1.75 4.56 0.36
CA SER A 25 1.59 3.86 1.63
C SER A 25 0.59 2.73 1.54
N GLU A 26 0.70 1.74 2.42
CA GLU A 26 -0.29 0.66 2.47
C GLU A 26 -1.65 1.19 2.91
N GLY A 27 -2.70 0.72 2.23
CA GLY A 27 -4.07 1.07 2.57
C GLY A 27 -4.57 0.33 3.80
N ARG A 28 -5.72 0.78 4.31
CA ARG A 28 -6.39 0.12 5.45
C ARG A 28 -7.02 -1.22 5.09
N GLU A 29 -7.32 -1.42 3.82
CA GLU A 29 -7.92 -2.64 3.30
C GLU A 29 -6.83 -3.50 2.65
N ASP A 30 -6.98 -4.82 2.73
CA ASP A 30 -6.06 -5.75 2.08
C ASP A 30 -5.92 -5.42 0.58
N GLU A 31 -4.69 -5.51 0.07
CA GLU A 31 -4.38 -5.30 -1.35
C GLU A 31 -4.72 -3.89 -1.86
N THR A 32 -4.83 -2.90 -0.96
CA THR A 32 -4.99 -1.49 -1.32
C THR A 32 -3.77 -0.65 -0.99
N THR A 33 -3.57 0.43 -1.74
CA THR A 33 -2.47 1.39 -1.55
C THR A 33 -3.04 2.81 -1.56
N ILE A 34 -2.50 3.66 -0.70
CA ILE A 34 -2.78 5.10 -0.62
C ILE A 34 -1.67 5.83 -1.36
N ILE A 35 -2.04 6.65 -2.34
CA ILE A 35 -1.15 7.49 -3.11
C ILE A 35 -1.34 8.94 -2.63
N GLU A 36 -0.31 9.54 -2.07
CA GLU A 36 -0.31 10.96 -1.69
C GLU A 36 0.23 11.80 -2.86
N LEU A 37 -0.51 12.85 -3.20
CA LEU A 37 -0.19 13.78 -4.29
C LEU A 37 0.38 15.10 -3.74
N ASP A 38 1.11 15.85 -4.57
CA ASP A 38 1.75 17.14 -4.20
C ASP A 38 0.74 18.22 -3.76
N ASP A 39 -0.52 18.15 -4.21
CA ASP A 39 -1.59 19.05 -3.76
C ASP A 39 -2.11 18.71 -2.33
N GLY A 40 -1.66 17.57 -1.76
CA GLY A 40 -2.10 17.03 -0.48
C GLY A 40 -3.36 16.15 -0.57
N ASP A 41 -3.78 15.79 -1.79
CA ASP A 41 -4.84 14.82 -2.02
C ASP A 41 -4.29 13.39 -1.83
N GLU A 42 -5.10 12.54 -1.20
CA GLU A 42 -4.80 11.12 -0.98
C GLU A 42 -5.80 10.27 -1.77
N VAL A 43 -5.28 9.31 -2.55
CA VAL A 43 -6.11 8.46 -3.40
C VAL A 43 -5.87 6.99 -3.09
N VAL A 44 -6.94 6.24 -2.84
CA VAL A 44 -6.89 4.81 -2.54
C VAL A 44 -7.13 3.99 -3.80
N VAL A 45 -6.24 3.03 -4.06
CA VAL A 45 -6.29 2.16 -5.23
C VAL A 45 -6.22 0.68 -4.84
N VAL A 46 -6.85 -0.17 -5.63
CA VAL A 46 -6.84 -1.64 -5.50
C VAL A 46 -5.62 -2.18 -6.24
N ALA A 47 -4.46 -2.03 -5.60
CA ALA A 47 -3.19 -2.57 -6.05
C ALA A 47 -2.23 -2.60 -4.87
N THR A 48 -1.26 -3.51 -4.90
CA THR A 48 -0.18 -3.51 -3.91
C THR A 48 0.77 -2.33 -4.15
N ARG A 49 1.49 -1.91 -3.10
CA ARG A 49 2.49 -0.83 -3.18
C ARG A 49 3.51 -1.08 -4.29
N LEU A 50 3.94 -2.33 -4.46
CA LEU A 50 4.89 -2.73 -5.49
C LEU A 50 4.32 -2.55 -6.91
N GLU A 51 3.06 -2.93 -7.11
CA GLU A 51 2.38 -2.76 -8.40
C GLU A 51 2.18 -1.29 -8.74
N VAL A 52 1.77 -0.49 -7.75
CA VAL A 52 1.62 0.97 -7.91
C VAL A 52 2.93 1.62 -8.31
N ALA A 53 4.02 1.32 -7.60
CA ALA A 53 5.34 1.84 -7.92
C ALA A 53 5.79 1.43 -9.33
N ALA A 54 5.59 0.15 -9.70
CA ALA A 54 5.98 -0.37 -11.01
C ALA A 54 5.22 0.32 -12.17
N GLU A 55 3.91 0.53 -12.02
CA GLU A 55 3.07 1.17 -13.05
C GLU A 55 3.37 2.68 -13.18
N LEU A 56 3.68 3.33 -12.06
CA LEU A 56 4.13 4.73 -12.03
C LEU A 56 5.58 4.90 -12.50
N GLY A 57 6.33 3.80 -12.63
CA GLY A 57 7.76 3.82 -12.96
C GLY A 57 8.63 4.42 -11.85
N LEU A 58 8.15 4.34 -10.61
CA LEU A 58 8.86 4.77 -9.41
C LEU A 58 9.65 3.60 -8.83
N ASP A 59 10.66 3.91 -8.02
CA ASP A 59 11.40 2.89 -7.31
C ASP A 59 10.61 2.50 -6.04
N PRO A 60 10.15 1.24 -5.89
CA PRO A 60 9.35 0.84 -4.74
C PRO A 60 10.12 0.97 -3.42
N LEU A 61 11.46 0.90 -3.45
CA LEU A 61 12.29 1.02 -2.26
C LEU A 61 12.40 2.47 -1.76
N ASP A 62 12.02 3.46 -2.56
CA ASP A 62 12.00 4.87 -2.13
C ASP A 62 10.90 5.13 -1.09
N PHE A 63 9.92 4.23 -1.01
CA PHE A 63 8.74 4.34 -0.14
C PHE A 63 8.63 3.22 0.91
N VAL A 64 9.65 2.37 1.01
CA VAL A 64 9.76 1.40 2.10
C VAL A 64 10.49 2.09 3.24
N ASP A 65 9.79 2.31 4.35
CA ASP A 65 10.47 2.77 5.56
C ASP A 65 11.30 1.59 6.09
N PRO A 66 12.63 1.74 6.22
CA PRO A 66 13.50 0.65 6.67
C PRO A 66 13.20 0.22 8.12
N ASP A 67 12.39 0.99 8.85
CA ASP A 67 11.95 0.70 10.21
C ASP A 67 10.53 0.04 10.29
N GLU A 68 9.76 -0.06 9.20
CA GLU A 68 8.42 -0.69 9.17
C GLU A 68 8.45 -2.23 9.03
N ASP A 69 9.56 -2.84 8.59
CA ASP A 69 9.70 -4.30 8.43
C ASP A 69 9.90 -5.05 9.78
N ASP A 70 9.90 -4.33 10.90
CA ASP A 70 10.08 -4.86 12.27
C ASP A 70 8.79 -4.76 13.11
N GLU A 71 7.60 -4.75 12.49
CA GLU A 71 6.38 -5.10 13.23
C GLU A 71 6.40 -6.62 13.46
N PRO A 72 6.59 -7.10 14.71
CA PRO A 72 6.51 -8.52 14.99
C PRO A 72 5.08 -8.94 14.66
N ALA A 73 4.93 -9.88 13.72
CA ALA A 73 3.69 -10.60 13.50
C ALA A 73 3.10 -10.93 14.87
N GLU A 74 1.96 -10.32 15.21
CA GLU A 74 1.33 -10.54 16.51
C GLU A 74 1.22 -12.04 16.70
N ASP A 75 1.91 -12.49 17.75
CA ASP A 75 2.01 -13.87 18.21
C ASP A 75 0.60 -14.47 18.12
N TYR A 76 0.41 -15.43 17.21
CA TYR A 76 -0.75 -16.29 17.24
C TYR A 76 -0.71 -17.00 18.59
N ASP A 77 -1.39 -16.44 19.58
CA ASP A 77 -1.64 -17.02 20.90
C ASP A 77 -2.54 -18.25 20.68
N ASP A 78 -1.94 -19.32 20.17
CA ASP A 78 -2.48 -20.67 20.15
C ASP A 78 -2.39 -21.19 21.59
N ASP A 79 -3.26 -20.68 22.47
CA ASP A 79 -3.51 -21.27 23.78
C ASP A 79 -4.38 -22.53 23.58
N ASP A 80 -3.81 -23.52 22.88
CA ASP A 80 -4.29 -24.90 22.84
C ASP A 80 -3.46 -25.73 23.83
N GLU A 81 -3.74 -25.59 25.14
CA GLU A 81 -3.47 -26.68 26.09
C GLU A 81 -4.65 -26.88 27.04
N SER A 82 -5.63 -27.64 26.55
CA SER A 82 -6.51 -28.44 27.41
C SER A 82 -5.73 -29.60 28.05
N ASP A 83 -5.98 -29.84 29.35
CA ASP A 83 -5.70 -31.09 30.11
C ASP A 83 -4.19 -31.36 30.41
N SER A 84 -3.68 -31.68 31.60
CA SER A 84 -4.21 -32.33 32.80
C SER A 84 -3.21 -32.16 33.97
N GLU A 85 -3.68 -32.01 35.23
CA GLU A 85 -3.23 -32.75 36.45
C GLU A 85 -3.84 -32.20 37.76
#